data_AF-A0A8J6LQ79-F1
#
_entry.id   AF-A0A8J6LQ79-F1
#
_cell.length_a   1.000
_cell.length_b   1.000
_cell.length_c   1.000
_cell.angle_alpha   90.00
_cell.angle_beta   90.00
_cell.angle_gamma   90.00
#
_symmetry.space_group_name_H-M   'P 1'
#
loop_
_entity.id
_entity.type
_entity.pdbx_description
1 polymer ?
#
loop_
_entity_poly.entity_id
_entity_poly.type
_entity_poly.pdbx_seq_one_letter_code
_entity_poly.pdbx_strand_id
1 'polypeptide(L)'
;MSKNKSNIGYIEFSYSGRQIRPCTKFIFTFQQYLLFKKDHSELLFYILRQLSQDQLAFLRGTNESQALVIEIDEKDLKDKAKQLNIHDLKPFYQSRIFENNNFVYDAARKVIIHTIPEAITAEL
;
A
#
# COMPACT_ATOMS: atom_id res chain seq x y z
N MET A 1 -2.90 35.24 -38.04
CA MET A 1 -2.15 33.96 -38.06
C MET A 1 -1.53 33.72 -36.68
N SER A 2 -1.72 32.50 -36.15
CA SER A 2 -1.25 31.93 -34.88
C SER A 2 0.26 32.08 -34.65
N LYS A 3 0.78 32.25 -33.42
CA LYS A 3 1.21 31.21 -32.43
C LYS A 3 1.91 31.98 -31.29
N ASN A 4 2.09 31.56 -30.03
CA ASN A 4 1.67 30.46 -29.17
C ASN A 4 2.22 30.87 -27.77
N LYS A 5 1.43 30.77 -26.70
CA LYS A 5 1.83 31.13 -25.34
C LYS A 5 2.74 30.03 -24.77
N SER A 6 3.91 30.38 -24.26
CA SER A 6 4.68 29.51 -23.36
C SER A 6 5.19 30.34 -22.20
N ASN A 7 4.30 30.52 -21.22
CA ASN A 7 4.61 31.01 -19.89
C ASN A 7 5.32 29.88 -19.13
N ILE A 8 6.64 29.98 -18.97
CA ILE A 8 7.39 29.18 -18.00
C ILE A 8 7.76 30.13 -16.88
N GLY A 9 6.81 30.35 -15.98
CA GLY A 9 7.03 31.12 -14.75
C GLY A 9 7.70 30.23 -13.72
N TYR A 10 8.98 30.48 -13.47
CA TYR A 10 9.70 29.98 -12.29
C TYR A 10 9.09 30.64 -11.04
N ILE A 11 8.68 29.85 -10.05
CA ILE A 11 8.11 30.34 -8.80
C ILE A 11 9.26 30.55 -7.79
N GLU A 12 9.57 31.81 -7.53
CA GLU A 12 10.46 32.26 -6.46
C GLU A 12 9.68 32.24 -5.13
N PHE A 13 10.08 31.40 -4.17
CA PHE A 13 9.43 31.34 -2.87
C PHE A 13 9.93 32.46 -1.96
N SER A 14 9.25 33.61 -1.98
CA SER A 14 9.39 34.62 -0.93
C SER A 14 8.59 34.19 0.31
N TYR A 15 9.31 33.75 1.34
CA TYR A 15 8.72 33.44 2.64
C TYR A 15 8.39 34.73 3.39
N SER A 16 7.09 35.06 3.44
CA SER A 16 6.53 36.05 4.36
C SER A 16 5.32 35.42 5.06
N GLY A 17 5.37 35.39 6.38
CA GLY A 17 4.47 34.62 7.23
C GLY A 17 2.99 34.99 7.09
N ARG A 18 2.14 33.98 6.90
CA ARG A 18 0.80 33.79 7.51
C ARG A 18 0.09 32.57 6.92
N GLN A 19 -0.30 31.65 7.82
CA GLN A 19 -1.35 30.63 7.71
C GLN A 19 -1.27 29.59 6.58
N ILE A 20 -0.79 28.40 6.93
CA ILE A 20 -0.81 27.20 6.08
C ILE A 20 -2.28 26.80 5.87
N ARG A 21 -2.80 27.05 4.66
CA ARG A 21 -3.99 26.36 4.15
C ARG A 21 -3.49 25.10 3.42
N PRO A 22 -3.91 23.88 3.79
CA PRO A 22 -3.55 22.70 3.03
C PRO A 22 -4.15 22.83 1.63
N CYS A 23 -3.29 23.09 0.64
CA CYS A 23 -3.68 23.19 -0.75
C CYS A 23 -4.18 21.82 -1.24
N THR A 24 -5.43 21.78 -1.70
CA THR A 24 -6.15 20.66 -2.32
C THR A 24 -5.53 20.17 -3.64
N LYS A 25 -4.25 20.47 -3.90
CA LYS A 25 -3.50 20.13 -5.12
C LYS A 25 -2.84 18.75 -5.05
N PHE A 26 -2.65 18.19 -3.84
CA PHE A 26 -2.07 16.86 -3.65
C PHE A 26 -3.07 15.72 -3.92
N ILE A 27 -4.38 15.99 -3.84
CA ILE A 27 -5.42 14.96 -4.10
C ILE A 27 -5.52 14.62 -5.59
N PHE A 28 -5.21 15.58 -6.48
CA PHE A 28 -5.37 15.40 -7.93
C PHE A 28 -4.33 14.50 -8.57
N THR A 29 -3.09 14.47 -8.05
CA THR A 29 -2.08 13.52 -8.54
C THR A 29 -2.46 12.10 -8.14
N PHE A 30 -2.99 11.89 -6.93
CA PHE A 30 -3.47 10.58 -6.49
C PHE A 30 -4.65 10.06 -7.33
N GLN A 31 -5.57 10.94 -7.75
CA GLN A 31 -6.68 10.57 -8.64
C GLN A 31 -6.25 10.13 -10.05
N GLN A 32 -5.15 10.65 -10.59
CA GLN A 32 -4.61 10.19 -11.88
C GLN A 32 -3.84 8.87 -11.77
N TYR A 33 -3.27 8.54 -10.59
CA TYR A 33 -2.78 7.19 -10.29
C TYR A 33 -3.91 6.16 -10.14
N LEU A 34 -5.10 6.59 -9.66
CA LEU A 34 -6.31 5.77 -9.55
C LEU A 34 -6.97 5.45 -10.90
N LEU A 35 -6.62 6.14 -11.98
CA LEU A 35 -7.14 5.92 -13.33
C LEU A 35 -6.42 4.79 -14.09
N PHE A 36 -5.40 4.17 -13.49
CA PHE A 36 -4.85 2.90 -13.96
C PHE A 36 -5.81 1.77 -13.58
N LYS A 37 -6.86 1.64 -14.39
CA LYS A 37 -8.05 0.80 -14.27
C LYS A 37 -7.82 -0.72 -14.12
N LYS A 38 -6.61 -1.18 -13.76
CA LYS A 38 -6.22 -2.56 -13.97
C LYS A 38 -5.96 -3.41 -12.73
N ASP A 39 -5.61 -2.91 -11.55
CA ASP A 39 -5.16 -3.84 -10.51
C ASP A 39 -5.66 -3.54 -9.08
N HIS A 40 -6.94 -3.83 -8.83
CA HIS A 40 -7.45 -3.98 -7.45
C HIS A 40 -6.60 -4.98 -6.64
N SER A 41 -6.05 -6.00 -7.31
CA SER A 41 -5.15 -6.99 -6.71
C SER A 41 -3.82 -6.39 -6.25
N GLU A 42 -3.22 -5.49 -7.04
CA GLU A 42 -1.98 -4.79 -6.62
C GLU A 42 -2.26 -3.89 -5.43
N LEU A 43 -3.37 -3.13 -5.44
CA LEU A 43 -3.73 -2.27 -4.33
C LEU A 43 -3.94 -3.06 -3.03
N LEU A 44 -4.65 -4.19 -3.08
CA LEU A 44 -4.81 -5.10 -1.95
C LEU A 44 -3.47 -5.67 -1.48
N PHE A 45 -2.57 -5.99 -2.41
CA PHE A 45 -1.22 -6.44 -2.09
C PHE A 45 -0.42 -5.38 -1.33
N TYR A 46 -0.44 -4.11 -1.77
CA TYR A 46 0.25 -3.03 -1.07
C TYR A 46 -0.26 -2.89 0.36
N ILE A 47 -1.57 -2.99 0.57
CA ILE A 47 -2.18 -2.93 1.90
C ILE A 47 -1.72 -4.10 2.77
N LEU A 48 -1.75 -5.31 2.22
CA LEU A 48 -1.31 -6.52 2.92
C LEU A 48 0.17 -6.42 3.32
N ARG A 49 1.00 -5.87 2.44
CA ARG A 49 2.41 -5.59 2.72
C ARG A 49 2.56 -4.59 3.86
N GLN A 50 1.79 -3.50 3.89
CA GLN A 50 1.81 -2.56 5.02
C GLN A 50 1.43 -3.25 6.33
N LEU A 51 0.35 -4.04 6.35
CA LEU A 51 -0.06 -4.83 7.52
C LEU A 51 1.04 -5.79 7.99
N SER A 52 1.72 -6.47 7.06
CA SER A 52 2.84 -7.36 7.40
C SER A 52 4.01 -6.61 8.01
N GLN A 53 4.30 -5.40 7.53
CA GLN A 53 5.38 -4.56 8.04
C GLN A 53 5.06 -4.02 9.43
N ASP A 54 3.81 -3.63 9.68
CA ASP A 54 3.35 -3.19 11.01
C ASP A 54 3.51 -4.34 12.02
N GLN A 55 3.11 -5.55 11.66
CA GLN A 55 3.27 -6.74 12.51
C GLN A 55 4.76 -7.05 12.77
N LEU A 56 5.62 -6.95 11.75
CA LEU A 56 7.08 -7.09 11.93
C LEU A 56 7.66 -6.04 12.86
N ALA A 57 7.25 -4.78 12.70
CA ALA A 57 7.74 -3.69 13.53
C ALA A 57 7.38 -3.90 14.99
N PHE A 58 6.16 -4.41 15.25
CA PHE A 58 5.73 -4.82 16.59
C PHE A 58 6.60 -5.94 17.16
N LEU A 59 6.80 -7.03 16.41
CA LEU A 59 7.59 -8.19 16.84
C LEU A 59 9.07 -7.84 17.10
N ARG A 60 9.65 -6.97 16.26
CA ARG A 60 11.01 -6.44 16.45
C ARG A 60 11.16 -5.69 17.77
N GLY A 61 10.12 -4.99 18.23
CA GLY A 61 10.11 -4.28 19.51
C GLY A 61 10.09 -5.21 20.73
N THR A 62 9.67 -6.47 20.56
CA THR A 62 9.43 -7.42 21.67
C THR A 62 10.52 -8.49 21.81
N ASN A 63 11.56 -8.50 20.95
CA ASN A 63 12.66 -9.49 20.90
C ASN A 63 12.26 -10.89 20.39
N GLU A 64 11.09 -11.04 19.76
CA GLU A 64 10.73 -12.26 18.99
C GLU A 64 11.36 -12.18 17.58
N SER A 65 12.68 -11.97 17.55
CA SER A 65 13.46 -11.49 16.40
C SER A 65 13.58 -12.46 15.22
N GLN A 66 12.81 -13.54 15.16
CA GLN A 66 12.91 -14.59 14.14
C GLN A 66 11.56 -15.17 13.71
N ALA A 67 10.47 -14.43 13.84
CA ALA A 67 9.22 -14.85 13.21
C ALA A 67 9.35 -14.77 11.68
N LEU A 68 9.84 -15.87 11.08
CA LEU A 68 9.89 -16.08 9.62
C LEU A 68 8.50 -16.21 9.01
N VAL A 69 7.47 -16.34 9.85
CA VAL A 69 6.07 -16.51 9.47
C VAL A 69 5.23 -15.47 10.20
N ILE A 70 4.50 -14.68 9.44
CA ILE A 70 3.54 -13.70 9.96
C ILE A 70 2.14 -14.21 9.66
N GLU A 71 1.29 -14.23 10.69
CA GLU A 71 -0.14 -14.45 10.54
C GLU A 71 -0.84 -13.08 10.52
N ILE A 72 -1.63 -12.82 9.48
CA ILE A 72 -2.44 -11.59 9.32
C ILE A 72 -3.90 -12.01 9.23
N ASP A 73 -4.77 -11.39 10.01
CA ASP A 73 -6.20 -11.67 9.94
C ASP A 73 -6.82 -11.18 8.62
N GLU A 74 -7.69 -12.01 8.01
CA GLU A 74 -8.46 -11.60 6.83
C GLU A 74 -9.30 -10.35 7.11
N LYS A 75 -9.78 -10.22 8.34
CA LYS A 75 -10.64 -9.13 8.77
C LYS A 75 -9.97 -7.76 8.56
N ASP A 76 -8.70 -7.62 8.92
CA ASP A 76 -7.96 -6.37 8.76
C ASP A 76 -7.80 -5.97 7.29
N LEU A 77 -7.50 -6.95 6.43
CA LEU A 77 -7.45 -6.71 4.99
C LEU A 77 -8.84 -6.31 4.46
N LYS A 78 -9.90 -6.98 4.92
CA LYS A 78 -11.28 -6.72 4.49
C LYS A 78 -11.78 -5.34 4.94
N ASP A 79 -11.46 -4.91 6.15
CA ASP A 79 -11.88 -3.60 6.65
C ASP A 79 -11.16 -2.47 5.90
N LYS A 80 -9.87 -2.63 5.55
CA LYS A 80 -9.16 -1.70 4.66
C LYS A 80 -9.70 -1.74 3.22
N ALA A 81 -10.05 -2.93 2.70
CA ALA A 81 -10.63 -3.08 1.37
C ALA A 81 -12.00 -2.40 1.24
N LYS A 82 -12.84 -2.46 2.28
CA LYS A 82 -14.14 -1.76 2.32
C LYS A 82 -13.98 -0.24 2.19
N GLN A 83 -12.95 0.35 2.79
CA GLN A 83 -12.67 1.79 2.67
C GLN A 83 -12.38 2.20 1.22
N LEU A 84 -11.92 1.26 0.41
CA LEU A 84 -11.60 1.43 -1.00
C LEU A 84 -12.74 0.98 -1.93
N ASN A 85 -13.92 0.68 -1.36
CA ASN A 85 -15.09 0.12 -2.05
C ASN A 85 -14.80 -1.23 -2.74
N ILE A 86 -13.83 -1.99 -2.23
CA ILE A 86 -13.53 -3.35 -2.71
C ILE A 86 -14.23 -4.34 -1.79
N HIS A 87 -15.22 -5.03 -2.34
CA HIS A 87 -16.04 -5.99 -1.58
C HIS A 87 -15.65 -7.45 -1.84
N ASP A 88 -15.01 -7.74 -2.98
CA ASP A 88 -14.63 -9.09 -3.38
C ASP A 88 -13.11 -9.28 -3.32
N LEU A 89 -12.67 -10.15 -2.41
CA LEU A 89 -11.26 -10.52 -2.20
C LEU A 89 -10.91 -11.88 -2.83
N LYS A 90 -11.92 -12.65 -3.30
CA LYS A 90 -11.69 -13.95 -3.93
C LYS A 90 -10.74 -13.88 -5.14
N PRO A 91 -10.87 -12.92 -6.08
CA PRO A 91 -9.96 -12.84 -7.21
C PRO A 91 -8.53 -12.47 -6.79
N PHE A 92 -8.35 -11.86 -5.61
CA PHE A 92 -7.04 -11.53 -5.07
C PHE A 92 -6.31 -12.78 -4.57
N TYR A 93 -6.99 -13.69 -3.85
CA TYR A 93 -6.37 -14.93 -3.36
C TYR A 93 -5.93 -15.88 -4.47
N GLN A 94 -6.60 -15.83 -5.64
CA GLN A 94 -6.25 -16.62 -6.83
C GLN A 94 -5.27 -15.89 -7.76
N SER A 95 -4.85 -14.68 -7.41
CA SER A 95 -3.99 -13.89 -8.26
C SER A 95 -2.53 -14.36 -8.16
N ARG A 96 -1.81 -14.28 -9.28
CA ARG A 96 -0.37 -14.60 -9.32
C ARG A 96 0.46 -13.71 -8.40
N ILE A 97 -0.02 -12.50 -8.09
CA ILE A 97 0.66 -11.59 -7.16
C ILE A 97 0.71 -12.19 -5.76
N PHE A 98 -0.36 -12.87 -5.35
CA PHE A 98 -0.44 -13.54 -4.04
C PHE A 98 0.53 -14.73 -3.98
N GLU A 99 0.51 -15.58 -5.00
CA GLU A 99 1.39 -16.76 -5.11
C GLU A 99 2.87 -16.38 -5.21
N ASN A 100 3.23 -15.40 -6.06
CA ASN A 100 4.62 -14.99 -6.29
C ASN A 100 5.30 -14.37 -5.07
N ASN A 101 4.53 -13.89 -4.09
CA ASN A 101 5.04 -13.22 -2.90
C ASN A 101 4.97 -14.10 -1.64
N ASN A 102 4.82 -15.43 -1.80
CA ASN A 102 4.80 -16.39 -0.68
C ASN A 102 3.70 -16.08 0.35
N PHE A 103 2.54 -15.65 -0.12
CA PHE A 103 1.34 -15.56 0.71
C PHE A 103 0.48 -16.81 0.54
N VAL A 104 -0.07 -17.29 1.65
CA VAL A 104 -0.97 -18.44 1.69
C VAL A 104 -2.23 -18.02 2.45
N TYR A 105 -3.41 -18.27 1.85
CA TYR A 105 -4.68 -17.99 2.49
C TYR A 105 -5.26 -19.27 3.09
N ASP A 106 -5.45 -19.28 4.41
CA ASP A 106 -6.14 -20.35 5.11
C ASP A 106 -7.62 -19.97 5.30
N ALA A 107 -8.49 -20.57 4.49
CA ALA A 107 -9.93 -20.32 4.54
C ALA A 107 -10.61 -20.88 5.81
N ALA A 108 -10.01 -21.86 6.50
CA ALA A 108 -10.56 -22.44 7.71
C ALA A 108 -10.36 -21.50 8.91
N ARG A 109 -9.16 -20.93 9.03
CA ARG A 109 -8.82 -19.96 10.08
C ARG A 109 -9.13 -18.50 9.70
N LYS A 110 -9.37 -18.22 8.41
CA LYS A 110 -9.53 -16.86 7.84
C LYS A 110 -8.31 -15.98 8.12
N VAL A 111 -7.14 -16.56 7.93
CA VAL A 111 -5.85 -15.87 8.10
C VAL A 111 -5.04 -15.96 6.83
N ILE A 112 -4.23 -14.93 6.61
CA ILE A 112 -3.26 -14.84 5.54
C ILE A 112 -1.90 -15.04 6.19
N ILE A 113 -1.23 -16.11 5.78
CA ILE A 113 0.09 -16.49 6.26
C ILE A 113 1.10 -15.95 5.26
N HIS A 114 2.09 -15.21 5.76
CA HIS A 114 3.21 -14.72 4.96
C HIS A 114 4.50 -15.35 5.46
N THR A 115 5.18 -16.07 4.57
CA THR A 115 6.50 -16.62 4.86
C THR A 115 7.56 -15.67 4.31
N ILE A 116 8.31 -15.04 5.22
CA ILE A 116 9.39 -14.13 4.87
C ILE A 116 10.64 -14.97 4.64
N PRO A 117 11.21 -14.97 3.42
CA PRO A 117 12.49 -15.58 3.20
C PRO A 117 13.57 -14.82 3.99
N GLU A 118 14.33 -15.58 4.78
CA GLU A 118 15.40 -15.11 5.69
C GLU A 118 16.43 -14.17 5.05
N ALA A 119 16.53 -14.19 3.71
CA ALA A 119 17.39 -13.28 2.94
C ALA A 119 17.04 -11.79 3.08
N ILE A 120 15.77 -11.44 3.36
CA ILE A 120 15.34 -10.02 3.46
C ILE A 120 15.73 -9.43 4.82
N THR A 121 15.89 -10.26 5.84
CA THR A 121 16.32 -9.83 7.19
C THR A 121 17.81 -9.48 7.29
N ALA A 122 18.63 -9.89 6.32
CA ALA A 122 20.09 -9.74 6.39
C ALA A 122 20.65 -8.46 5.72
N GLU A 123 19.84 -7.73 4.94
CA GLU A 123 20.34 -6.65 4.04
C GLU A 123 19.70 -5.27 4.29
N LEU A 124 19.17 -5.01 5.50
CA LEU A 124 18.67 -3.67 5.90
C LEU A 124 19.28 -3.18 7.21
#